data_AF-A0A2W7N764-F1
#
_entry.id   AF-A0A2W7N764-F1
#
_cell.length_a   1.000
_cell.length_b   1.000
_cell.length_c   1.000
_cell.angle_alpha   90.00
_cell.angle_beta   90.00
_cell.angle_gamma   90.00
#
_symmetry.space_group_name_H-M   'P 1'
#
loop_
_entity.id
_entity.type
_entity.pdbx_description
1 polymer ?
#
loop_
_entity_poly.entity_id
_entity_poly.type
_entity_poly.pdbx_seq_one_letter_code
_entity_poly.pdbx_strand_id
1 'polypeptide(L)'
;MPNDPMSILTPYHGTKPEFAGPPAYAGAGAAVLGRARIGRDAWLGPCSVIRADGHCVEIGDDFFLSEHATVHIAHDVLPTHIAHHVTAGPRSVIHACDVASDCVVEREAVILDGARIGPGAVISARSVVFPRTELEGGWIYAGVPAKPVERIDAAGLEARHQKLRAEQRTGDAVAMRQEAPAFFLAPSATTIGEISCGIEVGIWYGCELDAGTGSITIGDGTNVQDNSLLRCGSGKIEIAGDVTIGHNVTLAECRVETRSLVGIGAVIAPGTVVEKDVLVAAGAETEPGQVLTSGKVWAGRPAKPIGDMNEARRKMLSETLPTYRGYAAHFRDADVAPIPTRQSE
;
A
#
# COMPACT_ATOMS: atom_id res chain seq x y z
N MET A 1 -5.64 24.86 17.29
CA MET A 1 -5.63 25.17 15.84
C MET A 1 -5.68 23.83 15.13
N PRO A 2 -6.45 23.65 14.05
CA PRO A 2 -6.29 22.44 13.25
C PRO A 2 -4.84 22.42 12.77
N ASN A 3 -4.08 21.37 13.13
CA ASN A 3 -2.75 21.16 12.55
C ASN A 3 -2.98 21.02 11.04
N ASP A 4 -2.37 21.92 10.27
CA ASP A 4 -2.28 21.74 8.84
C ASP A 4 -1.63 20.36 8.61
N PRO A 5 -2.23 19.48 7.81
CA PRO A 5 -1.76 18.11 7.71
C PRO A 5 -0.38 18.08 7.05
N MET A 6 0.63 17.96 7.90
CA MET A 6 2.02 17.91 7.50
C MET A 6 2.33 16.58 6.82
N SER A 7 3.39 16.58 5.99
CA SER A 7 4.09 15.35 5.65
C SER A 7 4.71 14.73 6.90
N ILE A 8 5.04 13.44 6.83
CA ILE A 8 5.45 12.61 7.96
C ILE A 8 6.80 11.98 7.65
N LEU A 9 7.73 12.21 8.55
CA LEU A 9 9.05 11.61 8.61
C LEU A 9 9.19 10.98 9.99
N THR A 10 9.37 9.66 10.06
CA THR A 10 9.46 8.97 11.35
C THR A 10 10.55 7.89 11.33
N PRO A 11 11.37 7.77 12.40
CA PRO A 11 12.37 6.73 12.50
C PRO A 11 11.75 5.37 12.80
N TYR A 12 12.52 4.33 12.55
CA TYR A 12 12.26 2.99 13.06
C TYR A 12 13.53 2.44 13.71
N HIS A 13 13.42 2.00 14.98
CA HIS A 13 14.55 1.61 15.83
C HIS A 13 15.74 2.59 15.78
N GLY A 14 15.45 3.88 15.88
CA GLY A 14 16.45 4.95 15.86
C GLY A 14 17.05 5.26 14.49
N THR A 15 16.73 4.47 13.45
CA THR A 15 17.17 4.77 12.08
C THR A 15 16.17 5.70 11.41
N LYS A 16 16.65 6.87 10.99
CA LYS A 16 15.85 7.90 10.33
C LYS A 16 15.96 7.76 8.80
N PRO A 17 14.91 8.13 8.05
CA PRO A 17 15.03 8.25 6.61
C PRO A 17 16.04 9.34 6.21
N GLU A 18 16.71 9.12 5.09
CA GLU A 18 17.74 10.01 4.55
C GLU A 18 17.38 10.44 3.13
N PHE A 19 17.63 11.72 2.83
CA PHE A 19 17.44 12.30 1.50
C PHE A 19 18.77 12.86 1.00
N ALA A 20 19.13 12.57 -0.25
CA ALA A 20 20.33 13.12 -0.90
C ALA A 20 20.19 14.62 -1.23
N GLY A 21 18.96 15.15 -1.17
CA GLY A 21 18.61 16.56 -1.22
C GLY A 21 17.12 16.72 -0.89
N PRO A 22 16.63 17.92 -0.55
CA PRO A 22 15.22 18.11 -0.24
C PRO A 22 14.34 17.67 -1.43
N PRO A 23 13.28 16.87 -1.19
CA PRO A 23 12.29 16.53 -2.21
C PRO A 23 11.76 17.79 -2.90
N ALA A 24 11.48 17.66 -4.20
CA ALA A 24 10.83 18.70 -4.99
C ALA A 24 9.43 19.02 -4.44
N TYR A 25 8.74 18.01 -3.91
CA TYR A 25 7.44 18.14 -3.27
C TYR A 25 7.22 17.02 -2.25
N ALA A 26 6.54 17.35 -1.15
CA ALA A 26 5.98 16.37 -0.23
C ALA A 26 4.57 16.81 0.17
N GLY A 27 3.57 16.07 -0.31
CA GLY A 27 2.17 16.36 -0.10
C GLY A 27 1.70 16.07 1.32
N ALA A 28 0.51 16.57 1.64
CA ALA A 28 -0.10 16.37 2.94
C ALA A 28 -0.31 14.86 3.22
N GLY A 29 0.04 14.42 4.44
CA GLY A 29 -0.03 13.02 4.83
C GLY A 29 0.96 12.07 4.14
N ALA A 30 1.82 12.56 3.23
CA ALA A 30 2.89 11.76 2.66
C ALA A 30 3.83 11.28 3.77
N ALA A 31 4.16 9.99 3.81
CA ALA A 31 4.91 9.37 4.91
C ALA A 31 6.16 8.65 4.42
N VAL A 32 7.30 8.94 5.04
CA VAL A 32 8.57 8.23 4.82
C VAL A 32 9.09 7.72 6.16
N LEU A 33 9.35 6.41 6.24
CA LEU A 33 9.59 5.73 7.51
C LEU A 33 10.85 4.87 7.49
N GLY A 34 11.55 4.85 8.62
CA GLY A 34 12.63 3.89 8.87
C GLY A 34 13.82 4.03 7.93
N ARG A 35 14.31 2.91 7.39
CA ARG A 35 15.54 2.79 6.58
C ARG A 35 15.33 3.16 5.11
N ALA A 36 14.68 4.28 4.85
CA ALA A 36 14.52 4.80 3.49
C ALA A 36 15.68 5.73 3.13
N ARG A 37 16.31 5.50 1.97
CA ARG A 37 17.32 6.36 1.35
C ARG A 37 16.78 6.84 0.01
N ILE A 38 16.57 8.14 -0.13
CA ILE A 38 15.89 8.73 -1.30
C ILE A 38 16.82 9.72 -2.00
N GLY A 39 16.93 9.60 -3.32
CA GLY A 39 17.72 10.47 -4.16
C GLY A 39 17.18 11.90 -4.25
N ARG A 40 17.81 12.69 -5.12
CA ARG A 40 17.44 14.09 -5.38
C ARG A 40 16.15 14.19 -6.18
N ASP A 41 15.49 15.35 -6.08
CA ASP A 41 14.33 15.70 -6.92
C ASP A 41 13.12 14.76 -6.77
N ALA A 42 13.01 14.03 -5.66
CA ALA A 42 11.86 13.19 -5.40
C ALA A 42 10.56 14.02 -5.31
N TRP A 43 9.47 13.50 -5.86
CA TRP A 43 8.11 14.02 -5.73
C TRP A 43 7.26 13.03 -4.95
N LEU A 44 6.77 13.42 -3.77
CA LEU A 44 5.94 12.59 -2.91
C LEU A 44 4.53 13.16 -2.86
N GLY A 45 3.57 12.51 -3.51
CA GLY A 45 2.18 12.94 -3.60
C GLY A 45 1.43 12.82 -2.26
N PRO A 46 0.23 13.42 -2.14
CA PRO A 46 -0.59 13.32 -0.94
C PRO A 46 -0.86 11.87 -0.53
N CYS A 47 -0.72 11.58 0.77
CA CYS A 47 -0.85 10.23 1.34
C CYS A 47 0.02 9.16 0.67
N SER A 48 1.05 9.52 -0.11
CA SER A 48 2.03 8.54 -0.59
C SER A 48 2.83 7.98 0.59
N VAL A 49 3.21 6.70 0.53
CA VAL A 49 3.89 6.03 1.64
C VAL A 49 5.15 5.32 1.15
N ILE A 50 6.27 5.54 1.83
CA ILE A 50 7.51 4.79 1.69
C ILE A 50 7.85 4.21 3.07
N ARG A 51 7.60 2.92 3.29
CA ARG A 51 7.77 2.28 4.60
C ARG A 51 8.92 1.26 4.56
N ALA A 52 9.96 1.55 5.35
CA ALA A 52 11.21 0.78 5.44
C ALA A 52 11.50 0.37 6.91
N ASP A 53 10.50 -0.18 7.59
CA ASP A 53 10.62 -0.63 8.99
C ASP A 53 11.41 -1.96 9.08
N GLY A 54 11.10 -2.97 8.27
CA GLY A 54 11.76 -4.29 8.34
C GLY A 54 13.07 -4.45 7.56
N HIS A 55 13.23 -3.69 6.47
CA HIS A 55 14.40 -3.70 5.61
C HIS A 55 14.61 -2.30 5.01
N CYS A 56 15.68 -2.10 4.25
CA CYS A 56 15.90 -0.85 3.51
C CYS A 56 14.97 -0.69 2.30
N VAL A 57 14.65 0.58 2.01
CA VAL A 57 14.15 1.05 0.71
C VAL A 57 15.18 2.02 0.17
N GLU A 58 15.71 1.76 -1.02
CA GLU A 58 16.69 2.64 -1.67
C GLU A 58 16.12 3.13 -3.01
N ILE A 59 16.08 4.45 -3.18
CA ILE A 59 15.46 5.11 -4.32
C ILE A 59 16.43 6.10 -4.94
N GLY A 60 16.64 6.02 -6.26
CA GLY A 60 17.49 6.92 -7.02
C GLY A 60 16.91 8.33 -7.18
N ASP A 61 17.65 9.16 -7.91
CA ASP A 61 17.24 10.52 -8.30
C ASP A 61 15.98 10.53 -9.20
N ASP A 62 15.20 11.61 -9.12
CA ASP A 62 14.01 11.89 -9.94
C ASP A 62 12.90 10.82 -9.82
N PHE A 63 12.63 10.38 -8.60
CA PHE A 63 11.52 9.48 -8.31
C PHE A 63 10.20 10.24 -8.13
N PHE A 64 9.17 9.84 -8.86
CA PHE A 64 7.82 10.40 -8.72
C PHE A 64 6.88 9.34 -8.13
N LEU A 65 6.36 9.60 -6.92
CA LEU A 65 5.38 8.77 -6.24
C LEU A 65 4.07 9.54 -6.12
N SER A 66 3.05 9.12 -6.88
CA SER A 66 1.76 9.82 -6.90
C SER A 66 0.94 9.60 -5.63
N GLU A 67 -0.23 10.22 -5.57
CA GLU A 67 -1.14 10.13 -4.43
C GLU A 67 -1.51 8.69 -4.08
N HIS A 68 -1.50 8.40 -2.79
CA HIS A 68 -1.79 7.07 -2.21
C HIS A 68 -0.96 5.92 -2.80
N ALA A 69 0.13 6.19 -3.51
CA ALA A 69 1.03 5.15 -3.98
C ALA A 69 1.95 4.69 -2.82
N THR A 70 2.30 3.41 -2.82
CA THR A 70 2.99 2.75 -1.71
C THR A 70 4.27 2.07 -2.18
N VAL A 71 5.38 2.36 -1.51
CA VAL A 71 6.65 1.63 -1.62
C VAL A 71 6.90 0.93 -0.30
N HIS A 72 7.12 -0.38 -0.35
CA HIS A 72 7.19 -1.21 0.85
C HIS A 72 8.22 -2.35 0.71
N ILE A 73 8.53 -3.01 1.81
CA ILE A 73 9.50 -4.12 1.95
C ILE A 73 8.80 -5.42 2.36
N ALA A 74 9.47 -6.58 2.28
CA ALA A 74 8.92 -7.83 2.82
C ALA A 74 9.56 -8.13 4.19
N HIS A 75 9.11 -7.44 5.24
CA HIS A 75 9.69 -7.51 6.59
C HIS A 75 11.24 -7.47 6.56
N ASP A 76 11.93 -8.37 7.23
CA ASP A 76 13.38 -8.51 7.25
C ASP A 76 13.91 -9.38 6.08
N VAL A 77 13.05 -9.77 5.14
CA VAL A 77 13.35 -10.75 4.10
C VAL A 77 13.84 -10.11 2.80
N LEU A 78 13.13 -9.10 2.28
CA LEU A 78 13.45 -8.47 1.01
C LEU A 78 13.39 -6.93 1.07
N PRO A 79 14.43 -6.22 0.58
CA PRO A 79 14.42 -4.78 0.34
C PRO A 79 13.53 -4.40 -0.85
N THR A 80 13.39 -3.09 -1.04
CA THR A 80 13.00 -2.52 -2.33
C THR A 80 14.09 -1.59 -2.85
N HIS A 81 14.49 -1.79 -4.09
CA HIS A 81 15.41 -0.91 -4.80
C HIS A 81 14.72 -0.32 -6.03
N ILE A 82 14.72 1.01 -6.12
CA ILE A 82 14.18 1.75 -7.25
C ILE A 82 15.31 2.61 -7.80
N ALA A 83 15.63 2.45 -9.07
CA ALA A 83 16.67 3.22 -9.72
C ALA A 83 16.18 4.65 -10.06
N HIS A 84 16.71 5.26 -11.12
CA HIS A 84 16.49 6.66 -11.43
C HIS A 84 15.28 6.89 -12.32
N HIS A 85 14.69 8.08 -12.23
CA HIS A 85 13.65 8.52 -13.17
C HIS A 85 12.46 7.54 -13.27
N VAL A 86 12.02 6.99 -12.13
CA VAL A 86 10.85 6.10 -12.06
C VAL A 86 9.61 6.91 -11.72
N THR A 87 8.51 6.67 -12.44
CA THR A 87 7.19 7.24 -12.14
C THR A 87 6.24 6.15 -11.65
N ALA A 88 5.81 6.24 -10.40
CA ALA A 88 4.80 5.39 -9.78
C ALA A 88 3.48 6.18 -9.67
N GLY A 89 2.50 5.77 -10.46
CA GLY A 89 1.20 6.40 -10.59
C GLY A 89 0.29 6.17 -9.39
N PRO A 90 -0.90 6.79 -9.39
CA PRO A 90 -1.78 6.81 -8.22
C PRO A 90 -2.19 5.43 -7.73
N ARG A 91 -2.16 5.23 -6.41
CA ARG A 91 -2.50 3.95 -5.77
C ARG A 91 -1.70 2.74 -6.28
N SER A 92 -0.59 2.95 -6.98
CA SER A 92 0.31 1.86 -7.35
C SER A 92 1.07 1.33 -6.13
N VAL A 93 1.53 0.08 -6.20
CA VAL A 93 2.30 -0.56 -5.13
C VAL A 93 3.57 -1.17 -5.68
N ILE A 94 4.71 -0.75 -5.14
CA ILE A 94 6.03 -1.34 -5.38
C ILE A 94 6.45 -2.05 -4.09
N HIS A 95 6.39 -3.39 -4.08
CA HIS A 95 6.59 -4.18 -2.87
C HIS A 95 7.77 -5.14 -3.02
N ALA A 96 8.80 -4.89 -2.20
CA ALA A 96 9.95 -5.76 -1.95
C ALA A 96 10.67 -6.25 -3.22
N CYS A 97 10.96 -5.35 -4.17
CA CYS A 97 11.40 -5.69 -5.52
C CYS A 97 12.49 -4.74 -6.07
N ASP A 98 13.06 -5.09 -7.23
CA ASP A 98 14.00 -4.23 -7.95
C ASP A 98 13.31 -3.60 -9.18
N VAL A 99 13.34 -2.27 -9.28
CA VAL A 99 12.81 -1.50 -10.41
C VAL A 99 13.94 -0.68 -11.05
N ALA A 100 14.30 -1.00 -12.30
CA ALA A 100 15.34 -0.30 -13.03
C ALA A 100 14.90 1.10 -13.51
N SER A 101 15.84 1.86 -14.06
CA SER A 101 15.60 3.26 -14.44
C SER A 101 14.54 3.40 -15.52
N ASP A 102 13.93 4.59 -15.57
CA ASP A 102 12.96 5.00 -16.59
C ASP A 102 11.69 4.15 -16.62
N CYS A 103 11.40 3.39 -15.56
CA CYS A 103 10.18 2.59 -15.49
C CYS A 103 8.96 3.47 -15.19
N VAL A 104 7.82 3.08 -15.77
CA VAL A 104 6.51 3.65 -15.44
C VAL A 104 5.64 2.57 -14.83
N VAL A 105 5.19 2.79 -13.60
CA VAL A 105 4.21 1.94 -12.92
C VAL A 105 2.88 2.69 -12.91
N GLU A 106 1.91 2.27 -13.70
CA GLU A 106 0.66 3.03 -13.85
C GLU A 106 -0.30 2.83 -12.67
N ARG A 107 -1.41 3.58 -12.70
CA ARG A 107 -2.45 3.58 -11.67
C ARG A 107 -2.83 2.17 -11.22
N GLU A 108 -2.85 1.94 -9.91
CA GLU A 108 -3.27 0.68 -9.29
C GLU A 108 -2.48 -0.56 -9.76
N ALA A 109 -1.35 -0.39 -10.46
CA ALA A 109 -0.47 -1.50 -10.76
C ALA A 109 0.26 -1.96 -9.48
N VAL A 110 0.49 -3.25 -9.37
CA VAL A 110 1.13 -3.88 -8.21
C VAL A 110 2.34 -4.68 -8.68
N ILE A 111 3.50 -4.43 -8.07
CA ILE A 111 4.71 -5.22 -8.24
C ILE A 111 4.99 -5.96 -6.93
N LEU A 112 5.05 -7.28 -7.00
CA LEU A 112 5.20 -8.15 -5.83
C LEU A 112 6.64 -8.63 -5.61
N ASP A 113 6.83 -9.26 -4.45
CA ASP A 113 8.10 -9.62 -3.83
C ASP A 113 9.12 -10.28 -4.76
N GLY A 114 10.32 -9.73 -4.77
CA GLY A 114 11.47 -10.24 -5.49
C GLY A 114 11.36 -10.14 -7.01
N ALA A 115 10.34 -9.48 -7.56
CA ALA A 115 10.28 -9.18 -8.98
C ALA A 115 11.43 -8.26 -9.40
N ARG A 116 11.87 -8.39 -10.65
CA ARG A 116 12.89 -7.53 -11.27
C ARG A 116 12.32 -6.92 -12.53
N ILE A 117 12.23 -5.59 -12.56
CA ILE A 117 11.68 -4.83 -13.69
C ILE A 117 12.84 -4.20 -14.46
N GLY A 118 13.01 -4.61 -15.72
CA GLY A 118 14.05 -4.08 -16.61
C GLY A 118 13.82 -2.62 -17.01
N PRO A 119 14.87 -1.91 -17.46
CA PRO A 119 14.84 -0.47 -17.68
C PRO A 119 13.83 -0.06 -18.76
N GLY A 120 13.12 1.04 -18.53
CA GLY A 120 12.12 1.55 -19.46
C GLY A 120 10.89 0.66 -19.66
N ALA A 121 10.63 -0.29 -18.74
CA ALA A 121 9.41 -1.08 -18.78
C ALA A 121 8.21 -0.26 -18.25
N VAL A 122 7.04 -0.53 -18.82
CA VAL A 122 5.77 0.05 -18.37
C VAL A 122 4.90 -1.06 -17.78
N ILE A 123 4.48 -0.89 -16.53
CA ILE A 123 3.48 -1.77 -15.91
C ILE A 123 2.12 -1.08 -16.05
N SER A 124 1.30 -1.58 -16.98
CA SER A 124 0.00 -0.99 -17.30
C SER A 124 -0.93 -0.96 -16.10
N ALA A 125 -1.87 -0.01 -16.11
CA ALA A 125 -2.81 0.19 -15.02
C ALA A 125 -3.49 -1.12 -14.57
N ARG A 126 -3.61 -1.29 -13.25
CA ARG A 126 -4.21 -2.47 -12.60
C ARG A 126 -3.55 -3.80 -12.92
N SER A 127 -2.35 -3.83 -13.50
CA SER A 127 -1.61 -5.07 -13.73
C SER A 127 -0.91 -5.54 -12.45
N VAL A 128 -0.66 -6.84 -12.35
CA VAL A 128 0.05 -7.42 -11.20
C VAL A 128 1.25 -8.21 -11.67
N VAL A 129 2.44 -7.74 -11.32
CA VAL A 129 3.69 -8.48 -11.53
C VAL A 129 3.84 -9.46 -10.37
N PHE A 130 3.92 -10.75 -10.70
CA PHE A 130 3.95 -11.82 -9.70
C PHE A 130 5.31 -11.92 -9.01
N PRO A 131 5.38 -12.52 -7.80
CA PRO A 131 6.64 -12.62 -7.07
C PRO A 131 7.73 -13.29 -7.89
N ARG A 132 8.96 -12.78 -7.79
CA ARG A 132 10.17 -13.30 -8.46
C ARG A 132 10.11 -13.32 -9.99
N THR A 133 9.16 -12.61 -10.59
CA THR A 133 9.08 -12.45 -12.04
C THR A 133 10.17 -11.50 -12.52
N GLU A 134 10.86 -11.86 -13.60
CA GLU A 134 11.74 -10.96 -14.33
C GLU A 134 11.02 -10.43 -15.56
N LEU A 135 10.98 -9.11 -15.71
CA LEU A 135 10.41 -8.44 -16.87
C LEU A 135 11.53 -7.75 -17.65
N GLU A 136 11.55 -7.93 -18.96
CA GLU A 136 12.50 -7.29 -19.87
C GLU A 136 12.19 -5.79 -20.02
N GLY A 137 13.23 -4.97 -20.14
CA GLY A 137 13.10 -3.54 -20.41
C GLY A 137 12.49 -3.21 -21.79
N GLY A 138 11.90 -2.02 -21.91
CA GLY A 138 11.34 -1.50 -23.16
C GLY A 138 10.05 -2.19 -23.63
N TRP A 139 9.33 -2.85 -22.71
CA TRP A 139 8.03 -3.47 -22.95
C TRP A 139 6.94 -2.83 -22.11
N ILE A 140 5.73 -2.82 -22.66
CA ILE A 140 4.49 -2.59 -21.94
C ILE A 140 3.97 -3.95 -21.47
N TYR A 141 3.80 -4.08 -20.15
CA TYR A 141 3.24 -5.25 -19.51
C TYR A 141 1.81 -4.98 -19.08
N ALA A 142 0.90 -5.94 -19.31
CA ALA A 142 -0.48 -5.82 -18.85
C ALA A 142 -1.04 -7.15 -18.31
N GLY A 143 -2.01 -7.04 -17.40
CA GLY A 143 -2.81 -8.17 -16.92
C GLY A 143 -2.40 -8.71 -15.55
N VAL A 144 -3.06 -9.81 -15.16
CA VAL A 144 -2.86 -10.51 -13.88
C VAL A 144 -2.75 -12.02 -14.18
N PRO A 145 -1.54 -12.58 -14.30
CA PRO A 145 -0.24 -11.92 -14.16
C PRO A 145 0.07 -10.99 -15.34
N ALA A 146 0.94 -10.00 -15.10
CA ALA A 146 1.42 -9.07 -16.11
C ALA A 146 2.24 -9.81 -17.18
N LYS A 147 1.88 -9.62 -18.45
CA LYS A 147 2.52 -10.24 -19.62
C LYS A 147 2.92 -9.17 -20.63
N PRO A 148 4.00 -9.37 -21.41
CA PRO A 148 4.40 -8.41 -22.43
C PRO A 148 3.29 -8.28 -23.48
N VAL A 149 2.96 -7.05 -23.85
CA VAL A 149 1.93 -6.72 -24.85
C VAL A 149 2.55 -6.06 -26.06
N GLU A 150 3.35 -5.03 -25.85
CA GLU A 150 3.90 -4.19 -26.92
C GLU A 150 5.27 -3.62 -26.55
N ARG A 151 6.16 -3.42 -27.53
CA ARG A 151 7.40 -2.67 -27.34
C ARG A 151 7.08 -1.18 -27.21
N ILE A 152 7.82 -0.48 -26.36
CA ILE A 152 7.73 0.97 -26.23
C ILE A 152 9.06 1.62 -26.63
N ASP A 153 8.99 2.72 -27.37
CA ASP A 153 10.14 3.54 -27.68
C ASP A 153 10.32 4.66 -26.64
N ALA A 154 11.44 5.39 -26.72
CA ALA A 154 11.76 6.44 -25.76
C ALA A 154 10.72 7.57 -25.75
N ALA A 155 10.15 7.92 -26.91
CA ALA A 155 9.15 8.98 -27.01
C ALA A 155 7.82 8.57 -26.35
N GLY A 156 7.37 7.33 -26.57
CA GLY A 156 6.18 6.78 -25.93
C GLY A 156 6.35 6.63 -24.42
N LEU A 157 7.54 6.23 -23.97
CA LEU A 157 7.87 6.13 -22.54
C LEU A 157 7.82 7.50 -21.86
N GLU A 158 8.49 8.49 -22.44
CA GLU A 158 8.50 9.86 -21.95
C GLU A 158 7.10 10.47 -21.90
N ALA A 159 6.28 10.25 -22.94
CA ALA A 159 4.90 10.70 -22.95
C ALA A 159 4.07 10.12 -21.79
N ARG A 160 4.34 8.89 -21.35
CA ARG A 160 3.68 8.27 -20.19
C ARG A 160 4.17 8.86 -18.87
N HIS A 161 5.48 9.11 -18.71
CA HIS A 161 6.00 9.84 -17.55
C HIS A 161 5.31 11.21 -17.43
N GLN A 162 5.32 11.99 -18.51
CA GLN A 162 4.73 13.33 -18.55
C GLN A 162 3.24 13.30 -18.22
N LYS A 163 2.49 12.36 -18.80
CA LYS A 163 1.05 12.23 -18.54
C LYS A 163 0.77 12.01 -17.05
N LEU A 164 1.41 11.03 -16.42
CA LEU A 164 1.17 10.72 -15.00
C LEU A 164 1.64 11.86 -14.08
N ARG A 165 2.80 12.47 -14.38
CA ARG A 165 3.32 13.60 -13.61
C ARG A 165 2.45 14.85 -13.76
N ALA A 166 1.83 15.07 -14.93
CA ALA A 166 0.89 16.17 -15.14
C ALA A 166 -0.46 15.97 -14.44
N GLU A 167 -0.87 14.72 -14.17
CA GLU A 167 -2.06 14.38 -13.38
C GLU A 167 -1.87 14.58 -11.87
N GLN A 168 -0.70 15.08 -11.43
CA GLN A 168 -0.36 15.29 -10.03
C GLN A 168 -1.46 16.08 -9.30
N ARG A 169 -1.88 15.54 -8.17
CA ARG A 169 -2.80 16.22 -7.27
C ARG A 169 -2.01 16.86 -6.14
N THR A 170 -2.18 18.17 -5.98
CA THR A 170 -1.83 18.91 -4.77
C THR A 170 -3.14 19.12 -4.02
N GLY A 171 -3.46 18.24 -3.07
CA GLY A 171 -4.75 18.24 -2.37
C GLY A 171 -4.58 18.44 -0.87
N ASP A 172 -5.55 19.16 -0.29
CA ASP A 172 -5.64 19.44 1.14
C ASP A 172 -6.03 18.17 1.90
N ALA A 173 -5.38 17.90 3.03
CA ALA A 173 -5.74 16.73 3.82
C ALA A 173 -6.96 16.95 4.71
N VAL A 174 -7.55 15.82 5.05
CA VAL A 174 -8.77 15.75 5.82
C VAL A 174 -8.44 15.78 7.30
N ALA A 175 -9.22 16.56 8.06
CA ALA A 175 -9.02 16.80 9.47
C ALA A 175 -8.97 15.51 10.31
N MET A 176 -7.96 15.44 11.18
CA MET A 176 -7.70 14.34 12.10
C MET A 176 -8.54 14.51 13.38
N ARG A 177 -9.12 13.42 13.88
CA ARG A 177 -9.62 13.34 15.26
C ARG A 177 -8.80 12.31 16.01
N GLN A 178 -8.31 12.67 17.19
CA GLN A 178 -7.51 11.80 18.04
C GLN A 178 -8.12 11.78 19.46
N GLU A 179 -8.65 10.63 19.86
CA GLU A 179 -8.67 10.19 21.25
C GLU A 179 -7.88 8.88 21.30
N ALA A 180 -6.94 8.79 22.24
CA ALA A 180 -5.95 7.71 22.30
C ALA A 180 -6.61 6.36 22.64
N PRO A 181 -6.51 5.34 21.78
CA PRO A 181 -7.07 4.03 22.07
C PRO A 181 -5.99 2.95 22.25
N ALA A 182 -6.39 1.74 22.66
CA ALA A 182 -5.53 0.57 22.84
C ALA A 182 -4.95 -0.02 21.52
N PHE A 183 -5.04 0.71 20.41
CA PHE A 183 -4.61 0.33 19.08
C PHE A 183 -3.77 1.44 18.42
N PHE A 184 -2.99 1.09 17.39
CA PHE A 184 -2.20 2.06 16.63
C PHE A 184 -3.03 2.65 15.49
N LEU A 185 -3.09 3.98 15.43
CA LEU A 185 -3.64 4.76 14.32
C LEU A 185 -2.54 5.69 13.80
N ALA A 186 -2.08 5.43 12.57
CA ALA A 186 -1.03 6.22 11.96
C ALA A 186 -1.44 7.70 11.81
N PRO A 187 -0.51 8.66 11.94
CA PRO A 187 -0.83 10.09 11.84
C PRO A 187 -1.44 10.55 10.50
N SER A 188 -1.27 9.82 9.39
CA SER A 188 -1.94 10.16 8.12
C SER A 188 -3.23 9.37 7.88
N ALA A 189 -3.64 8.50 8.79
CA ALA A 189 -4.90 7.79 8.67
C ALA A 189 -6.09 8.69 9.01
N THR A 190 -7.20 8.50 8.31
CA THR A 190 -8.44 9.28 8.51
C THR A 190 -9.58 8.36 8.92
N THR A 191 -10.44 8.86 9.80
CA THR A 191 -11.58 8.12 10.37
C THR A 191 -12.82 9.00 10.38
N ILE A 192 -13.92 8.53 9.77
CA ILE A 192 -15.21 9.20 9.70
C ILE A 192 -16.31 8.21 10.14
N GLY A 193 -17.23 8.65 10.99
CA GLY A 193 -18.39 7.86 11.42
C GLY A 193 -18.13 6.88 12.56
N GLU A 194 -18.95 5.83 12.67
CA GLU A 194 -18.90 4.83 13.74
C GLU A 194 -17.84 3.75 13.47
N ILE A 195 -16.69 3.85 14.14
CA ILE A 195 -15.57 2.93 14.01
C ILE A 195 -15.22 2.35 15.38
N SER A 196 -15.17 1.01 15.46
CA SER A 196 -14.79 0.25 16.65
C SER A 196 -13.61 -0.66 16.33
N CYS A 197 -12.54 -0.56 17.12
CA CYS A 197 -11.34 -1.37 16.96
C CYS A 197 -11.02 -2.10 18.28
N GLY A 198 -10.59 -3.35 18.14
CA GLY A 198 -10.07 -4.18 19.22
C GLY A 198 -8.69 -3.75 19.72
N ILE A 199 -8.10 -4.58 20.59
CA ILE A 199 -6.74 -4.37 21.09
C ILE A 199 -5.70 -4.79 20.06
N GLU A 200 -4.51 -4.18 20.11
CA GLU A 200 -3.39 -4.51 19.23
C GLU A 200 -3.70 -4.38 17.72
N VAL A 201 -4.76 -3.64 17.37
CA VAL A 201 -5.05 -3.29 15.98
C VAL A 201 -4.01 -2.29 15.47
N GLY A 202 -3.61 -2.41 14.20
CA GLY A 202 -2.75 -1.44 13.52
C GLY A 202 -3.43 -0.89 12.27
N ILE A 203 -3.77 0.39 12.28
CA ILE A 203 -4.26 1.14 11.11
C ILE A 203 -3.11 2.01 10.59
N TRP A 204 -2.62 1.69 9.40
CA TRP A 204 -1.36 2.20 8.85
C TRP A 204 -1.52 3.51 8.04
N TYR A 205 -0.42 4.01 7.50
CA TYR A 205 -0.33 5.36 6.95
C TYR A 205 -1.20 5.52 5.70
N GLY A 206 -1.87 6.66 5.57
CA GLY A 206 -2.76 6.96 4.46
C GLY A 206 -4.05 6.12 4.39
N CYS A 207 -4.33 5.28 5.39
CA CYS A 207 -5.58 4.54 5.46
C CYS A 207 -6.78 5.48 5.61
N GLU A 208 -7.87 5.19 4.91
CA GLU A 208 -9.13 5.91 5.02
C GLU A 208 -10.21 4.97 5.51
N LEU A 209 -10.76 5.24 6.70
CA LEU A 209 -11.88 4.52 7.27
C LEU A 209 -13.08 5.46 7.31
N ASP A 210 -14.04 5.24 6.42
CA ASP A 210 -15.23 6.07 6.27
C ASP A 210 -16.49 5.22 6.45
N ALA A 211 -17.03 5.25 7.66
CA ALA A 211 -18.21 4.48 8.02
C ALA A 211 -19.52 5.09 7.50
N GLY A 212 -19.50 6.31 6.93
CA GLY A 212 -20.72 6.98 6.49
C GLY A 212 -21.78 7.06 7.59
N THR A 213 -22.97 6.49 7.32
CA THR A 213 -24.05 6.29 8.32
C THR A 213 -24.14 4.86 8.84
N GLY A 214 -23.25 3.98 8.37
CA GLY A 214 -23.08 2.61 8.82
C GLY A 214 -22.03 2.49 9.93
N SER A 215 -21.36 1.33 9.98
CA SER A 215 -20.27 1.09 10.94
C SER A 215 -19.12 0.25 10.39
N ILE A 216 -17.94 0.44 10.97
CA ILE A 216 -16.74 -0.37 10.72
C ILE A 216 -16.29 -0.99 12.04
N THR A 217 -16.19 -2.31 12.10
CA THR A 217 -15.67 -3.05 13.27
C THR A 217 -14.42 -3.84 12.88
N ILE A 218 -13.36 -3.70 13.67
CA ILE A 218 -12.07 -4.36 13.46
C ILE A 218 -11.67 -5.12 14.73
N GLY A 219 -11.56 -6.44 14.64
CA GLY A 219 -11.21 -7.30 15.77
C GLY A 219 -9.73 -7.26 16.16
N ASP A 220 -9.42 -7.86 17.31
CA ASP A 220 -8.11 -7.82 17.95
C ASP A 220 -6.96 -8.31 17.05
N GLY A 221 -5.80 -7.66 17.18
CA GLY A 221 -4.56 -8.09 16.53
C GLY A 221 -4.55 -7.98 15.01
N THR A 222 -5.58 -7.39 14.41
CA THR A 222 -5.71 -7.17 12.96
C THR A 222 -4.88 -5.98 12.50
N ASN A 223 -4.34 -6.05 11.28
CA ASN A 223 -3.63 -4.94 10.65
C ASN A 223 -4.29 -4.53 9.32
N VAL A 224 -4.45 -3.22 9.13
CA VAL A 224 -4.97 -2.58 7.92
C VAL A 224 -3.88 -1.71 7.31
N GLN A 225 -3.16 -2.28 6.34
CA GLN A 225 -1.91 -1.75 5.81
C GLN A 225 -2.11 -0.52 4.92
N ASP A 226 -0.98 0.16 4.65
CA ASP A 226 -0.92 1.50 4.09
C ASP A 226 -1.87 1.73 2.90
N ASN A 227 -2.49 2.91 2.85
CA ASN A 227 -3.38 3.36 1.78
C ASN A 227 -4.61 2.48 1.50
N SER A 228 -4.97 1.60 2.43
CA SER A 228 -6.23 0.85 2.36
C SER A 228 -7.44 1.75 2.59
N LEU A 229 -8.49 1.55 1.80
CA LEU A 229 -9.74 2.29 1.85
C LEU A 229 -10.87 1.38 2.33
N LEU A 230 -11.43 1.68 3.49
CA LEU A 230 -12.58 1.01 4.06
C LEU A 230 -13.74 2.00 4.05
N ARG A 231 -14.70 1.82 3.14
CA ARG A 231 -15.86 2.72 3.03
C ARG A 231 -17.17 1.95 3.02
N CYS A 232 -18.09 2.32 3.90
CA CYS A 232 -19.49 1.87 3.81
C CYS A 232 -20.44 3.06 3.66
N GLY A 233 -21.60 2.83 3.04
CA GLY A 233 -22.67 3.82 2.97
C GLY A 233 -23.50 3.75 4.24
N SER A 234 -24.49 2.86 4.23
CA SER A 234 -25.34 2.54 5.39
C SER A 234 -25.16 1.09 5.87
N GLY A 235 -24.32 0.30 5.19
CA GLY A 235 -23.99 -1.07 5.56
C GLY A 235 -22.92 -1.17 6.64
N LYS A 236 -22.23 -2.32 6.69
CA LYS A 236 -21.20 -2.59 7.70
C LYS A 236 -19.96 -3.20 7.07
N ILE A 237 -18.79 -2.80 7.56
CA ILE A 237 -17.55 -3.56 7.35
C ILE A 237 -17.23 -4.26 8.68
N GLU A 238 -17.19 -5.60 8.65
CA GLU A 238 -16.94 -6.44 9.83
C GLU A 238 -15.68 -7.27 9.61
N ILE A 239 -14.58 -6.87 10.23
CA ILE A 239 -13.29 -7.58 10.16
C ILE A 239 -13.07 -8.26 11.51
N ALA A 240 -12.91 -9.59 11.49
CA ALA A 240 -12.60 -10.37 12.69
C ALA A 240 -11.18 -10.07 13.22
N GLY A 241 -10.84 -10.65 14.37
CA GLY A 241 -9.46 -10.64 14.87
C GLY A 241 -8.54 -11.54 14.04
N ASP A 242 -7.25 -11.27 14.12
CA ASP A 242 -6.20 -12.00 13.41
C ASP A 242 -6.37 -12.00 11.88
N VAL A 243 -6.69 -10.82 11.32
CA VAL A 243 -6.81 -10.58 9.88
C VAL A 243 -5.69 -9.66 9.40
N THR A 244 -5.23 -9.88 8.17
CA THR A 244 -4.34 -8.94 7.46
C THR A 244 -5.06 -8.37 6.25
N ILE A 245 -5.22 -7.05 6.22
CA ILE A 245 -5.67 -6.31 5.05
C ILE A 245 -4.43 -5.65 4.42
N GLY A 246 -4.05 -6.12 3.24
CA GLY A 246 -2.83 -5.71 2.54
C GLY A 246 -2.87 -4.26 2.05
N HIS A 247 -1.72 -3.76 1.60
CA HIS A 247 -1.60 -2.39 1.08
C HIS A 247 -2.62 -2.08 -0.02
N ASN A 248 -3.13 -0.84 -0.03
CA ASN A 248 -3.99 -0.32 -1.08
C ASN A 248 -5.27 -1.13 -1.34
N VAL A 249 -5.71 -1.96 -0.38
CA VAL A 249 -6.97 -2.72 -0.49
C VAL A 249 -8.16 -1.79 -0.40
N THR A 250 -9.22 -2.10 -1.14
CA THR A 250 -10.53 -1.43 -1.02
C THR A 250 -11.55 -2.41 -0.47
N LEU A 251 -12.20 -2.05 0.65
CA LEU A 251 -13.30 -2.80 1.25
C LEU A 251 -14.58 -1.97 1.22
N ALA A 252 -15.68 -2.57 0.79
CA ALA A 252 -17.02 -1.99 0.90
C ALA A 252 -18.01 -3.01 1.46
N GLU A 253 -18.72 -2.63 2.53
CA GLU A 253 -19.86 -3.34 3.12
C GLU A 253 -19.71 -4.89 3.17
N CYS A 254 -18.62 -5.39 3.75
CA CYS A 254 -18.23 -6.80 3.68
C CYS A 254 -17.92 -7.39 5.06
N ARG A 255 -17.87 -8.73 5.14
CA ARG A 255 -17.36 -9.45 6.31
C ARG A 255 -16.08 -10.20 5.97
N VAL A 256 -15.05 -10.05 6.79
CA VAL A 256 -13.79 -10.80 6.69
C VAL A 256 -13.54 -11.53 7.99
N GLU A 257 -13.53 -12.86 7.93
CA GLU A 257 -13.36 -13.71 9.11
C GLU A 257 -11.89 -13.99 9.44
N THR A 258 -11.65 -14.57 10.61
CA THR A 258 -10.32 -14.74 11.22
C THR A 258 -9.36 -15.60 10.39
N ARG A 259 -8.05 -15.38 10.58
CA ARG A 259 -6.96 -16.10 9.90
C ARG A 259 -7.04 -15.99 8.38
N SER A 260 -7.54 -14.86 7.91
CA SER A 260 -7.64 -14.53 6.49
C SER A 260 -6.73 -13.36 6.14
N LEU A 261 -6.31 -13.32 4.88
CA LEU A 261 -5.52 -12.23 4.32
C LEU A 261 -6.17 -11.73 3.04
N VAL A 262 -6.39 -10.42 2.97
CA VAL A 262 -6.82 -9.74 1.75
C VAL A 262 -5.59 -9.13 1.08
N GLY A 263 -5.20 -9.67 -0.07
CA GLY A 263 -3.94 -9.35 -0.74
C GLY A 263 -3.86 -7.93 -1.26
N ILE A 264 -2.63 -7.45 -1.44
CA ILE A 264 -2.30 -6.10 -1.91
C ILE A 264 -3.16 -5.69 -3.11
N GLY A 265 -3.77 -4.51 -3.05
CA GLY A 265 -4.57 -3.93 -4.13
C GLY A 265 -5.85 -4.70 -4.48
N ALA A 266 -6.29 -5.66 -3.66
CA ALA A 266 -7.55 -6.34 -3.88
C ALA A 266 -8.75 -5.42 -3.61
N VAL A 267 -9.87 -5.70 -4.29
CA VAL A 267 -11.14 -4.98 -4.11
C VAL A 267 -12.22 -5.96 -3.65
N ILE A 268 -12.80 -5.69 -2.49
CA ILE A 268 -13.86 -6.50 -1.89
C ILE A 268 -15.17 -5.73 -2.03
N ALA A 269 -16.05 -6.22 -2.89
CA ALA A 269 -17.33 -5.61 -3.23
C ALA A 269 -18.38 -5.73 -2.11
N PRO A 270 -19.41 -4.84 -2.09
CA PRO A 270 -20.50 -4.88 -1.13
C PRO A 270 -21.16 -6.24 -0.98
N GLY A 271 -21.46 -6.65 0.25
CA GLY A 271 -22.07 -7.93 0.59
C GLY A 271 -21.12 -9.13 0.52
N THR A 272 -19.85 -8.95 0.17
CA THR A 272 -18.89 -10.05 0.13
C THR A 272 -18.66 -10.64 1.53
N VAL A 273 -18.61 -11.97 1.61
CA VAL A 273 -18.17 -12.70 2.81
C VAL A 273 -16.88 -13.43 2.49
N VAL A 274 -15.80 -13.04 3.14
CA VAL A 274 -14.53 -13.79 3.16
C VAL A 274 -14.54 -14.67 4.41
N GLU A 275 -14.80 -15.97 4.23
CA GLU A 275 -14.81 -16.92 5.35
C GLU A 275 -13.41 -17.08 5.97
N LYS A 276 -13.34 -17.75 7.12
CA LYS A 276 -12.07 -17.98 7.82
C LYS A 276 -11.06 -18.77 6.98
N ASP A 277 -9.78 -18.61 7.27
CA ASP A 277 -8.70 -19.32 6.58
C ASP A 277 -8.72 -19.09 5.05
N VAL A 278 -8.97 -17.87 4.60
CA VAL A 278 -8.98 -17.50 3.17
C VAL A 278 -7.80 -16.59 2.84
N LEU A 279 -7.13 -16.88 1.74
CA LEU A 279 -6.17 -15.97 1.12
C LEU A 279 -6.76 -15.39 -0.16
N VAL A 280 -7.07 -14.11 -0.16
CA VAL A 280 -7.41 -13.37 -1.38
C VAL A 280 -6.11 -12.88 -2.00
N ALA A 281 -5.83 -13.28 -3.24
CA ALA A 281 -4.61 -12.93 -3.94
C ALA A 281 -4.55 -11.43 -4.26
N ALA A 282 -3.34 -10.91 -4.43
CA ALA A 282 -3.11 -9.52 -4.82
C ALA A 282 -3.87 -9.16 -6.12
N GLY A 283 -4.47 -7.99 -6.11
CA GLY A 283 -5.26 -7.46 -7.22
C GLY A 283 -6.54 -8.23 -7.53
N ALA A 284 -6.98 -9.21 -6.72
CA ALA A 284 -8.25 -9.88 -6.94
C ALA A 284 -9.44 -8.94 -6.70
N GLU A 285 -10.57 -9.19 -7.38
CA GLU A 285 -11.79 -8.39 -7.22
C GLU A 285 -13.00 -9.29 -7.05
N THR A 286 -13.79 -9.06 -6.01
CA THR A 286 -15.01 -9.85 -5.79
C THR A 286 -16.22 -9.23 -6.48
N GLU A 287 -17.23 -10.06 -6.73
CA GLU A 287 -18.55 -9.57 -7.15
C GLU A 287 -19.40 -9.22 -5.91
N PRO A 288 -20.40 -8.33 -6.04
CA PRO A 288 -21.30 -8.04 -4.93
C PRO A 288 -21.99 -9.31 -4.40
N GLY A 289 -22.01 -9.48 -3.08
CA GLY A 289 -22.62 -10.63 -2.41
C GLY A 289 -21.81 -11.94 -2.51
N GLN A 290 -20.60 -11.91 -3.08
CA GLN A 290 -19.81 -13.13 -3.27
C GLN A 290 -19.38 -13.76 -1.94
N VAL A 291 -19.43 -15.09 -1.85
CA VAL A 291 -18.92 -15.84 -0.68
C VAL A 291 -17.62 -16.56 -1.07
N LEU A 292 -16.52 -16.15 -0.45
CA LEU A 292 -15.21 -16.79 -0.61
C LEU A 292 -15.08 -17.86 0.46
N THR A 293 -15.23 -19.12 0.04
CA THR A 293 -15.32 -20.27 0.95
C THR A 293 -14.00 -20.59 1.66
N SER A 294 -14.13 -21.05 2.91
CA SER A 294 -13.07 -21.27 3.87
C SER A 294 -11.99 -22.23 3.38
N GLY A 295 -10.75 -21.97 3.77
CA GLY A 295 -9.61 -22.84 3.49
C GLY A 295 -9.12 -22.77 2.05
N LYS A 296 -9.43 -21.69 1.30
CA LYS A 296 -9.08 -21.53 -0.11
C LYS A 296 -8.27 -20.30 -0.41
N VAL A 297 -7.58 -20.36 -1.54
CA VAL A 297 -6.94 -19.21 -2.20
C VAL A 297 -7.85 -18.75 -3.32
N TRP A 298 -8.18 -17.47 -3.33
CA TRP A 298 -9.05 -16.83 -4.33
C TRP A 298 -8.28 -15.80 -5.13
N ALA A 299 -8.42 -15.78 -6.45
CA ALA A 299 -7.72 -14.84 -7.32
C ALA A 299 -8.54 -14.47 -8.55
N GLY A 300 -8.15 -13.39 -9.23
CA GLY A 300 -8.77 -12.96 -10.48
C GLY A 300 -9.86 -11.91 -10.31
N ARG A 301 -10.44 -11.51 -11.45
CA ARG A 301 -11.41 -10.43 -11.60
C ARG A 301 -12.51 -10.90 -12.58
N PRO A 302 -13.62 -11.47 -12.10
CA PRO A 302 -13.98 -11.68 -10.70
C PRO A 302 -13.15 -12.78 -10.03
N ALA A 303 -13.08 -12.75 -8.70
CA ALA A 303 -12.34 -13.70 -7.88
C ALA A 303 -12.92 -15.11 -8.02
N LYS A 304 -12.04 -16.09 -8.22
CA LYS A 304 -12.37 -17.52 -8.32
C LYS A 304 -11.42 -18.33 -7.44
N PRO A 305 -11.86 -19.49 -6.90
CA PRO A 305 -10.96 -20.34 -6.15
C PRO A 305 -9.92 -20.92 -7.09
N ILE A 306 -8.63 -20.77 -6.74
CA ILE A 306 -7.50 -21.26 -7.54
C ILE A 306 -6.73 -22.40 -6.85
N GLY A 307 -7.14 -22.76 -5.63
CA GLY A 307 -6.56 -23.87 -4.87
C GLY A 307 -6.88 -23.77 -3.39
N ASP A 308 -6.41 -24.74 -2.63
CA ASP A 308 -6.61 -24.78 -1.19
C ASP A 308 -5.46 -24.09 -0.43
N MET A 309 -5.78 -23.61 0.77
CA MET A 309 -4.79 -23.19 1.74
C MET A 309 -3.95 -24.38 2.17
N ASN A 310 -2.63 -24.24 2.05
CA ASN A 310 -1.67 -25.21 2.57
C ASN A 310 -1.07 -24.71 3.89
N GLU A 311 -0.28 -25.56 4.55
CA GLU A 311 0.37 -25.23 5.82
C GLU A 311 1.31 -24.03 5.69
N ALA A 312 2.08 -23.95 4.62
CA ALA A 312 3.00 -22.83 4.38
C ALA A 312 2.28 -21.48 4.31
N ARG A 313 1.13 -21.39 3.64
CA ARG A 313 0.30 -20.18 3.57
C ARG A 313 -0.32 -19.83 4.92
N ARG A 314 -0.83 -20.83 5.66
CA ARG A 314 -1.36 -20.60 7.01
C ARG A 314 -0.28 -20.07 7.95
N LYS A 315 0.92 -20.64 7.89
CA LYS A 315 2.09 -20.21 8.66
C LYS A 315 2.45 -18.76 8.33
N MET A 316 2.56 -18.43 7.03
CA MET A 316 2.83 -17.06 6.58
C MET A 316 1.80 -16.06 7.10
N LEU A 317 0.50 -16.37 7.06
CA LEU A 317 -0.55 -15.52 7.63
C LEU A 317 -0.36 -15.33 9.15
N SER A 318 -0.12 -16.41 9.88
CA SER A 318 0.05 -16.35 11.33
C SER A 318 1.30 -15.60 11.77
N GLU A 319 2.40 -15.67 11.00
CA GLU A 319 3.67 -14.99 11.30
C GLU A 319 3.63 -13.48 10.98
N THR A 320 2.76 -13.08 10.06
CA THR A 320 2.56 -11.67 9.70
C THR A 320 1.98 -10.88 10.89
N LEU A 321 1.06 -11.47 11.65
CA LEU A 321 0.34 -10.79 12.75
C LEU A 321 1.25 -10.28 13.88
N PRO A 322 2.08 -11.11 14.57
CA PRO A 322 2.94 -10.64 15.65
C PRO A 322 3.98 -9.62 15.17
N THR A 323 4.45 -9.75 13.94
CA THR A 323 5.36 -8.79 13.30
C THR A 323 4.73 -7.40 13.24
N TYR A 324 3.53 -7.30 12.70
CA TYR A 324 2.82 -6.04 12.57
C TYR A 324 2.38 -5.45 13.91
N ARG A 325 2.10 -6.28 14.92
CA ARG A 325 1.87 -5.81 16.31
C ARG A 325 3.14 -5.18 16.89
N GLY A 326 4.30 -5.79 16.68
CA GLY A 326 5.59 -5.25 17.10
C GLY A 326 5.89 -3.90 16.46
N TYR A 327 5.62 -3.75 15.16
CA TYR A 327 5.76 -2.47 14.47
C TYR A 327 4.80 -1.41 15.01
N ALA A 328 3.53 -1.76 15.20
CA ALA A 328 2.52 -0.85 15.74
C ALA A 328 2.89 -0.36 17.15
N ALA A 329 3.44 -1.23 17.99
CA ALA A 329 3.94 -0.86 19.31
C ALA A 329 5.10 0.14 19.21
N HIS A 330 6.02 -0.06 18.27
CA HIS A 330 7.13 0.87 18.04
C HIS A 330 6.66 2.25 17.56
N PHE A 331 5.82 2.30 16.52
CA PHE A 331 5.38 3.56 15.93
C PHE A 331 4.43 4.36 16.80
N ARG A 332 3.78 3.73 17.79
CA ARG A 332 2.99 4.45 18.79
C ARG A 332 3.81 5.48 19.57
N ASP A 333 5.08 5.16 19.82
CA ASP A 333 5.99 5.98 20.63
C ASP A 333 7.06 6.67 19.77
N ALA A 334 7.00 6.54 18.44
CA ALA A 334 8.01 7.08 17.54
C ALA A 334 7.85 8.59 17.32
N ASP A 335 8.98 9.29 17.24
CA ASP A 335 9.00 10.71 16.87
C ASP A 335 8.43 10.92 15.46
N VAL A 336 7.64 11.97 15.29
CA VAL A 336 7.11 12.39 13.99
C VAL A 336 7.60 13.79 13.69
N ALA A 337 8.23 13.96 12.54
CA ALA A 337 8.71 15.23 12.01
C ALA A 337 8.15 15.48 10.61
N PRO A 338 8.12 16.72 10.11
CA PRO A 338 7.80 16.98 8.70
C PRO A 338 8.95 16.55 7.76
N ILE A 339 8.63 16.20 6.51
CA ILE A 339 9.63 15.95 5.47
C ILE A 339 10.27 17.29 5.06
N PRO A 340 11.62 17.39 4.98
CA PRO A 340 12.31 18.65 4.65
C PRO A 340 12.17 18.97 3.16
N THR A 341 11.32 19.92 2.76
CA THR A 341 11.08 20.27 1.35
C THR A 341 11.82 21.53 0.92
N ARG A 342 12.00 21.74 -0.40
CA ARG A 342 12.62 22.97 -0.95
C ARG A 342 11.90 24.27 -0.57
N GLN A 343 10.63 24.20 -0.19
CA GLN A 343 9.83 25.38 0.22
C GLN A 343 10.02 25.73 1.71
N SER A 344 10.82 24.95 2.45
CA SER A 344 11.10 25.14 3.88
C SER A 344 12.45 25.81 4.19
N GLU A 345 13.20 26.22 3.15
CA GLU A 345 14.42 27.06 3.21
C GLU A 345 14.10 28.50 2.77
#